data_AF-A0A844NUZ5-F1
#
_entry.id   AF-A0A844NUZ5-F1
#
_cell.length_a   1.000
_cell.length_b   1.000
_cell.length_c   1.000
_cell.angle_alpha   90.00
_cell.angle_beta   90.00
_cell.angle_gamma   90.00
#
_symmetry.space_group_name_H-M   'P 1'
#
loop_
_entity.id
_entity.type
_entity.pdbx_description
1 polymer ?
#
loop_
_entity_poly.entity_id
_entity_poly.type
_entity_poly.pdbx_seq_one_letter_code
_entity_poly.pdbx_strand_id
1 'polypeptide(L)'
;MPPLDNASPTEQLPDPSLARYSERQLAVANTWATHFSLAGTARTKFIRHYLRSTSTTRCWCITVAADNGVRYTIMRAGPLLQVFDGQLIGAWECRPAHRVPASAPSPAGALKLLQRLQKFDDAVPVLSSYTQRAHGLATQLAREDLGSFPKSQYPSVSHNRYYSPRRQFYLKQIGAVLRTFRQFLDQDLLFAIRSVRCLSPQLYNWLAQGNQVRRLQMLKAQPVLTPLLVDCEE
;
A
#
# COMPACT_ATOMS: atom_id res chain seq x y z
N MET A 1 0.89 -5.39 64.40
CA MET A 1 0.57 -5.78 63.01
C MET A 1 -0.25 -4.66 62.39
N PRO A 2 0.28 -3.90 61.41
CA PRO A 2 -0.54 -2.94 60.68
C PRO A 2 -1.35 -3.68 59.60
N PRO A 3 -2.52 -3.16 59.19
CA PRO A 3 -3.36 -3.81 58.20
C PRO A 3 -2.72 -3.71 56.80
N LEU A 4 -2.86 -4.79 56.04
CA LEU A 4 -2.43 -4.90 54.65
C LEU A 4 -3.26 -3.95 53.79
N ASP A 5 -2.58 -2.94 53.22
CA ASP A 5 -3.09 -2.15 52.10
C ASP A 5 -3.35 -3.07 50.90
N ASN A 6 -4.60 -3.50 50.75
CA ASN A 6 -5.10 -4.02 49.49
C ASN A 6 -5.23 -2.85 48.50
N ALA A 7 -4.11 -2.43 47.93
CA ALA A 7 -4.11 -1.60 46.74
C ALA A 7 -4.66 -2.43 45.58
N SER A 8 -5.96 -2.28 45.31
CA SER A 8 -6.60 -2.71 44.07
C SER A 8 -5.77 -2.21 42.88
N PRO A 9 -5.51 -3.05 41.86
CA PRO A 9 -4.83 -2.57 40.66
C PRO A 9 -5.71 -1.48 40.07
N THR A 10 -5.18 -0.25 40.04
CA THR A 10 -5.84 0.90 39.47
C THR A 10 -6.21 0.57 38.03
N GLU A 11 -7.49 0.26 37.80
CA GLU A 11 -8.05 0.14 36.46
C GLU A 11 -7.78 1.48 35.78
N GLN A 12 -6.77 1.50 34.91
CA GLN A 12 -6.45 2.68 34.12
C GLN A 12 -7.71 3.02 33.33
N LEU A 13 -8.29 4.18 33.64
CA LEU A 13 -9.43 4.77 32.93
C LEU A 13 -9.28 4.50 31.42
N PRO A 14 -10.30 3.91 30.77
CA PRO A 14 -10.21 3.57 29.36
C PRO A 14 -9.92 4.85 28.58
N ASP A 15 -8.81 4.85 27.83
CA ASP A 15 -8.40 5.96 26.98
C ASP A 15 -9.60 6.45 26.15
N PRO A 16 -10.07 7.70 26.33
CA PRO A 16 -11.32 8.18 25.74
C PRO A 16 -11.29 8.15 24.21
N SER A 17 -10.10 8.14 23.59
CA SER A 17 -9.95 7.98 22.14
C SER A 17 -10.36 6.59 21.62
N LEU A 18 -10.51 5.61 22.53
CA LEU A 18 -10.91 4.25 22.20
C LEU A 18 -12.43 4.07 22.09
N ALA A 19 -13.23 4.99 22.64
CA ALA A 19 -14.70 4.90 22.67
C ALA A 19 -15.35 4.86 21.27
N ARG A 20 -14.64 5.32 20.24
CA ARG A 20 -15.11 5.28 18.83
C ARG A 20 -15.01 3.91 18.16
N TYR A 21 -14.35 2.94 18.79
CA TYR A 21 -14.14 1.62 18.22
C TYR A 21 -15.15 0.63 18.81
N SER A 22 -15.60 -0.33 18.00
CA SER A 22 -16.52 -1.36 18.48
C SER A 22 -15.85 -2.31 19.47
N GLU A 23 -16.65 -2.94 20.33
CA GLU A 23 -16.17 -3.96 21.27
C GLU A 23 -15.36 -5.06 20.58
N ARG A 24 -15.80 -5.49 19.38
CA ARG A 24 -15.08 -6.47 18.57
C ARG A 24 -13.70 -5.98 18.13
N GLN A 25 -13.58 -4.71 17.73
CA GLN A 25 -12.29 -4.12 17.36
C GLN A 25 -11.36 -4.05 18.57
N LEU A 26 -11.88 -3.62 19.72
CA LEU A 26 -11.15 -3.56 20.98
C LEU A 26 -10.68 -4.95 21.44
N ALA A 27 -11.54 -5.98 21.35
CA ALA A 27 -11.20 -7.35 21.68
C ALA A 27 -10.04 -7.87 20.82
N VAL A 28 -10.09 -7.66 19.49
CA VAL A 28 -9.01 -8.07 18.58
C VAL A 28 -7.70 -7.35 18.92
N ALA A 29 -7.74 -6.03 19.16
CA ALA A 29 -6.55 -5.27 19.53
C ALA A 29 -5.94 -5.76 20.85
N ASN A 30 -6.78 -6.05 21.84
CA ASN A 30 -6.35 -6.62 23.12
C ASN A 30 -5.75 -8.01 22.98
N THR A 31 -6.33 -8.89 22.13
CA THR A 31 -5.77 -10.21 21.82
C THR A 31 -4.36 -10.10 21.26
N TRP A 32 -4.13 -9.18 20.32
CA TRP A 32 -2.79 -8.97 19.77
C TRP A 32 -1.83 -8.37 20.79
N ALA A 33 -2.28 -7.40 21.59
CA ALA A 33 -1.45 -6.84 22.65
C ALA A 33 -1.01 -7.91 23.66
N THR A 34 -1.90 -8.84 24.01
CA THR A 34 -1.60 -10.00 24.86
C THR A 34 -0.68 -11.00 24.14
N HIS A 35 -0.91 -11.28 22.85
CA HIS A 35 -0.03 -12.14 22.06
C HIS A 35 1.42 -11.62 22.04
N PHE A 36 1.59 -10.30 21.98
CA PHE A 36 2.90 -9.65 22.04
C PHE A 36 3.40 -9.36 23.46
N SER A 37 2.71 -9.86 24.49
CA SER A 37 3.08 -9.66 25.91
C SER A 37 3.27 -8.19 26.32
N LEU A 38 2.48 -7.29 25.75
CA LEU A 38 2.55 -5.86 26.03
C LEU A 38 1.80 -5.49 27.31
N ALA A 39 2.44 -4.70 28.17
CA ALA A 39 1.89 -4.22 29.43
C ALA A 39 1.99 -2.68 29.56
N GLY A 40 1.23 -2.12 30.50
CA GLY A 40 1.26 -0.70 30.86
C GLY A 40 1.14 0.25 29.66
N THR A 41 1.99 1.28 29.63
CA THR A 41 1.96 2.32 28.60
C THR A 41 2.23 1.80 27.19
N ALA A 42 3.01 0.73 27.04
CA ALA A 42 3.30 0.10 25.75
C ALA A 42 2.04 -0.56 25.17
N ARG A 43 1.23 -1.22 26.02
CA ARG A 43 -0.06 -1.79 25.63
C ARG A 43 -1.02 -0.71 25.12
N THR A 44 -1.17 0.38 25.86
CA THR A 44 -2.08 1.49 25.48
C THR A 44 -1.65 2.14 24.17
N LYS A 45 -0.35 2.41 23.99
CA LYS A 45 0.20 2.96 22.74
C LYS A 45 -0.04 2.01 21.56
N PHE A 46 0.20 0.71 21.75
CA PHE A 46 -0.03 -0.30 20.73
C PHE A 46 -1.51 -0.38 20.33
N ILE A 47 -2.43 -0.52 21.29
CA ILE A 47 -3.87 -0.64 21.01
C ILE A 47 -4.37 0.58 20.23
N ARG A 48 -4.02 1.79 20.66
CA ARG A 48 -4.38 3.03 19.98
C ARG A 48 -3.85 3.08 18.55
N HIS A 49 -2.57 2.73 18.36
CA HIS A 49 -1.95 2.71 17.05
C HIS A 49 -2.57 1.66 16.12
N TYR A 50 -2.67 0.42 16.59
CA TYR A 50 -3.24 -0.69 15.84
C TYR A 50 -4.66 -0.36 15.38
N LEU A 51 -5.52 0.11 16.26
CA LEU A 51 -6.90 0.48 15.90
C LEU A 51 -6.96 1.63 14.89
N ARG A 52 -6.09 2.63 15.01
CA ARG A 52 -5.99 3.72 14.03
C ARG A 52 -5.45 3.26 12.68
N SER A 53 -4.46 2.38 12.68
CA SER A 53 -3.81 1.88 11.46
C SER A 53 -4.70 0.90 10.70
N THR A 54 -5.50 0.12 11.43
CA THR A 54 -6.38 -0.91 10.87
C THR A 54 -7.79 -0.42 10.54
N SER A 55 -8.17 0.80 10.93
CA SER A 55 -9.47 1.39 10.57
C SER A 55 -9.57 1.79 9.10
N THR A 56 -8.44 1.91 8.39
CA THR A 56 -8.39 2.17 6.96
C THR A 56 -7.39 1.22 6.29
N THR A 57 -7.66 0.81 5.05
CA THR A 57 -6.80 -0.14 4.35
C THR A 57 -5.53 0.51 3.80
N ARG A 58 -5.47 1.84 3.70
CA ARG A 58 -4.42 2.60 2.98
C ARG A 58 -4.22 2.12 1.54
N CYS A 59 -5.24 1.46 0.99
CA CYS A 59 -5.30 1.01 -0.39
C CYS A 59 -6.54 1.65 -1.01
N TRP A 60 -6.36 2.50 -2.01
CA TRP A 60 -7.46 3.14 -2.72
C TRP A 60 -7.05 3.47 -4.16
N CYS A 61 -8.04 3.64 -5.03
CA CYS A 61 -7.86 4.07 -6.41
C CYS A 61 -8.93 5.12 -6.74
N ILE A 62 -8.56 6.19 -7.43
CA ILE A 62 -9.48 7.22 -7.90
C ILE A 62 -9.06 7.69 -9.28
N THR A 63 -10.05 7.94 -10.14
CA THR A 63 -9.83 8.57 -11.44
C THR A 63 -10.43 9.97 -11.42
N VAL A 64 -9.69 10.95 -11.93
CA VAL A 64 -10.12 12.35 -12.01
C VAL A 64 -9.79 12.90 -13.40
N ALA A 65 -10.67 13.75 -13.92
CA ALA A 65 -10.38 14.56 -15.09
C ALA A 65 -9.79 15.89 -14.63
N ALA A 66 -8.68 16.31 -15.21
CA ALA A 66 -8.16 17.66 -15.08
C ALA A 66 -8.83 18.60 -16.09
N ASP A 67 -8.70 19.91 -15.87
CA ASP A 67 -9.35 20.94 -16.68
C ASP A 67 -8.87 20.94 -18.15
N ASN A 68 -7.67 20.42 -18.39
CA ASN A 68 -7.10 20.23 -19.73
C ASN A 68 -7.64 18.98 -20.46
N GLY A 69 -8.64 18.29 -19.89
CA GLY A 69 -9.25 17.08 -20.45
C GLY A 69 -8.50 15.78 -20.18
N VAL A 70 -7.28 15.86 -19.61
CA VAL A 70 -6.49 14.67 -19.27
C VAL A 70 -7.11 13.93 -18.09
N ARG A 71 -7.25 12.61 -18.21
CA ARG A 71 -7.72 11.75 -17.13
C ARG A 71 -6.55 11.13 -16.40
N TYR A 72 -6.45 11.43 -15.11
CA TYR A 72 -5.47 10.83 -14.22
C TYR A 72 -6.12 9.72 -13.40
N THR A 73 -5.44 8.58 -13.30
CA THR A 73 -5.82 7.53 -12.36
C THR A 73 -4.75 7.42 -11.29
N ILE A 74 -5.12 7.67 -10.04
CA ILE A 74 -4.23 7.65 -8.88
C ILE A 74 -4.56 6.42 -8.04
N MET A 75 -3.55 5.61 -7.75
CA MET A 75 -3.68 4.46 -6.86
C MET A 75 -2.68 4.57 -5.72
N ARG A 76 -3.16 4.36 -4.50
CA ARG A 76 -2.33 4.13 -3.33
C ARG A 76 -2.37 2.65 -2.95
N ALA A 77 -1.21 2.07 -2.68
CA ALA A 77 -1.04 0.77 -2.03
C ALA A 77 -0.03 0.92 -0.87
N GLY A 78 -0.54 1.32 0.30
CA GLY A 78 0.27 1.56 1.49
C GLY A 78 1.28 2.70 1.29
N PRO A 79 2.59 2.42 1.28
CA PRO A 79 3.61 3.43 1.01
C PRO A 79 3.78 3.72 -0.48
N LEU A 80 3.24 2.92 -1.39
CA LEU A 80 3.33 3.20 -2.83
C LEU A 80 2.17 4.10 -3.26
N LEU A 81 2.47 5.20 -3.93
CA LEU A 81 1.51 5.97 -4.71
C LEU A 81 1.91 5.85 -6.18
N GLN A 82 1.04 5.36 -7.05
CA GLN A 82 1.28 5.35 -8.49
C GLN A 82 0.18 6.12 -9.22
N VAL A 83 0.56 6.77 -10.30
CA VAL A 83 -0.31 7.60 -11.13
C VAL A 83 -0.17 7.18 -12.57
N PHE A 84 -1.31 7.03 -13.24
CA PHE A 84 -1.38 7.01 -14.69
C PHE A 84 -1.83 8.40 -15.15
N ASP A 85 -1.05 9.04 -15.99
CA ASP A 85 -1.31 10.40 -16.51
C ASP A 85 -2.08 10.42 -17.83
N GLY A 86 -2.59 9.26 -18.27
CA GLY A 86 -3.22 9.08 -19.57
C GLY A 86 -2.29 8.44 -20.61
N GLN A 87 -0.98 8.42 -20.36
CA GLN A 87 0.00 7.77 -21.23
C GLN A 87 0.98 6.88 -20.47
N LEU A 88 1.50 7.34 -19.34
CA LEU A 88 2.58 6.71 -18.58
C LEU A 88 2.17 6.42 -17.15
N ILE A 89 2.80 5.40 -16.58
CA ILE A 89 2.70 5.03 -15.18
C ILE A 89 3.94 5.57 -14.46
N GLY A 90 3.72 6.50 -13.54
CA GLY A 90 4.74 6.94 -12.60
C GLY A 90 4.40 6.58 -11.17
N ALA A 91 5.38 6.72 -10.27
CA ALA A 91 5.19 6.38 -8.86
C ALA A 91 6.01 7.24 -7.90
N TRP A 92 5.60 7.18 -6.63
CA TRP A 92 6.25 7.80 -5.49
C TRP A 92 6.23 6.84 -4.30
N GLU A 93 7.28 6.90 -3.50
CA GLU A 93 7.20 6.43 -2.13
C GLU A 93 6.57 7.52 -1.25
N CYS A 94 5.51 7.17 -0.53
CA CYS A 94 4.74 8.08 0.31
C CYS A 94 5.60 8.55 1.48
N ARG A 95 6.08 9.79 1.40
CA ARG A 95 6.73 10.49 2.51
C ARG A 95 5.74 11.40 3.23
N PRO A 96 5.95 11.71 4.52
CA PRO A 96 5.11 12.65 5.25
C PRO A 96 4.91 14.01 4.55
N ALA A 97 5.96 14.50 3.87
CA ALA A 97 5.93 15.74 3.09
C ALA A 97 4.89 15.72 1.96
N HIS A 98 4.63 14.56 1.35
CA HIS A 98 3.66 14.42 0.26
C HIS A 98 2.20 14.57 0.74
N ARG A 99 1.94 14.42 2.06
CA ARG A 99 0.61 14.50 2.68
C ARG A 99 -0.43 13.66 1.91
N VAL A 100 -0.09 12.40 1.63
CA VAL A 100 -0.97 11.46 0.93
C VAL A 100 -2.06 10.95 1.89
N PRO A 101 -3.35 11.10 1.55
CA PRO A 101 -4.45 10.72 2.43
C PRO A 101 -4.57 9.19 2.59
N ALA A 102 -4.91 8.74 3.80
CA ALA A 102 -5.04 7.32 4.12
C ALA A 102 -6.26 6.67 3.44
N SER A 103 -7.34 7.43 3.25
CA SER A 103 -8.52 7.07 2.47
C SER A 103 -8.51 7.75 1.10
N ALA A 104 -9.36 7.27 0.19
CA ALA A 104 -9.55 7.91 -1.11
C ALA A 104 -9.91 9.40 -0.91
N PRO A 105 -9.18 10.34 -1.53
CA PRO A 105 -9.53 11.75 -1.49
C PRO A 105 -10.79 12.05 -2.33
N SER A 106 -11.36 13.24 -2.16
CA SER A 106 -12.31 13.79 -3.14
C SER A 106 -11.60 14.10 -4.47
N PRO A 107 -12.33 14.25 -5.58
CA PRO A 107 -11.73 14.62 -6.87
C PRO A 107 -10.87 15.89 -6.81
N ALA A 108 -11.36 16.94 -6.15
CA ALA A 108 -10.60 18.17 -5.94
C ALA A 108 -9.34 17.94 -5.07
N GLY A 109 -9.42 17.06 -4.07
CA GLY A 109 -8.27 16.67 -3.25
C GLY A 109 -7.22 15.87 -4.03
N ALA A 110 -7.65 15.02 -4.96
CA ALA A 110 -6.78 14.28 -5.86
C ALA A 110 -6.03 15.21 -6.83
N LEU A 111 -6.72 16.20 -7.42
CA LEU A 111 -6.07 17.20 -8.29
C LEU A 111 -5.03 18.02 -7.51
N LYS A 112 -5.36 18.48 -6.29
CA LYS A 112 -4.39 19.14 -5.40
C LYS A 112 -3.21 18.24 -5.02
N LEU A 113 -3.43 16.93 -4.92
CA LEU A 113 -2.35 15.97 -4.69
C LEU A 113 -1.41 15.92 -5.90
N LEU A 114 -1.94 15.81 -7.12
CA LEU A 114 -1.16 15.81 -8.36
C LEU A 114 -0.34 17.09 -8.53
N GLN A 115 -0.94 18.26 -8.30
CA GLN A 115 -0.23 19.55 -8.40
C GLN A 115 0.99 19.66 -7.47
N ARG A 116 0.98 18.97 -6.33
CA ARG A 116 2.11 18.92 -5.40
C ARG A 116 3.21 17.94 -5.83
N LEU A 117 2.84 16.93 -6.61
CA LEU A 117 3.73 15.86 -7.05
C LEU A 117 4.24 16.21 -8.45
N GLN A 118 5.29 17.02 -8.52
CA GLN A 118 5.75 17.62 -9.78
C GLN A 118 6.48 16.64 -10.71
N LYS A 119 7.30 15.72 -10.17
CA LYS A 119 8.05 14.73 -10.93
C LYS A 119 7.91 13.37 -10.28
N PHE A 120 7.80 12.31 -11.09
CA PHE A 120 7.87 10.94 -10.61
C PHE A 120 9.16 10.70 -9.82
N ASP A 121 9.05 9.97 -8.72
CA ASP A 121 10.19 9.48 -7.95
C ASP A 121 10.75 8.21 -8.62
N ASP A 122 11.88 7.72 -8.13
CA ASP A 122 12.46 6.43 -8.57
C ASP A 122 11.74 5.21 -7.96
N ALA A 123 10.52 5.43 -7.43
CA ALA A 123 9.73 4.39 -6.82
C ALA A 123 9.24 3.40 -7.89
N VAL A 124 9.30 2.10 -7.58
CA VAL A 124 8.88 1.06 -8.53
C VAL A 124 7.37 0.82 -8.46
N PRO A 125 6.60 1.14 -9.52
CA PRO A 125 5.16 0.85 -9.60
C PRO A 125 4.87 -0.65 -9.69
N VAL A 126 3.59 -1.02 -9.57
CA VAL A 126 3.15 -2.43 -9.71
C VAL A 126 1.93 -2.55 -10.62
N LEU A 127 1.90 -3.61 -11.43
CA LEU A 127 0.75 -3.98 -12.28
C LEU A 127 -0.01 -5.20 -11.77
N SER A 128 0.52 -5.90 -10.76
CA SER A 128 -0.07 -7.14 -10.26
C SER A 128 0.26 -7.38 -8.80
N SER A 129 -0.73 -7.87 -8.06
CA SER A 129 -0.59 -8.30 -6.67
C SER A 129 0.25 -9.57 -6.50
N TYR A 130 0.55 -10.28 -7.59
CA TYR A 130 1.39 -11.49 -7.58
C TYR A 130 2.90 -11.20 -7.67
N THR A 131 3.29 -9.93 -7.81
CA THR A 131 4.71 -9.53 -7.89
C THR A 131 5.38 -9.54 -6.53
N GLN A 132 6.69 -9.80 -6.49
CA GLN A 132 7.46 -9.71 -5.24
C GLN A 132 7.34 -8.32 -4.59
N ARG A 133 7.29 -7.26 -5.39
CA ARG A 133 7.06 -5.88 -4.89
C ARG A 133 5.72 -5.76 -4.17
N ALA A 134 4.62 -6.28 -4.74
CA ALA A 134 3.31 -6.24 -4.08
C ALA A 134 3.29 -7.05 -2.76
N HIS A 135 3.98 -8.19 -2.71
CA HIS A 135 4.17 -8.95 -1.48
C HIS A 135 4.99 -8.19 -0.43
N GLY A 136 6.01 -7.45 -0.87
CA GLY A 136 6.77 -6.52 -0.03
C GLY A 136 5.90 -5.42 0.57
N LEU A 137 5.07 -4.75 -0.26
CA LEU A 137 4.13 -3.72 0.18
C LEU A 137 3.12 -4.25 1.21
N ALA A 138 2.53 -5.43 0.96
CA ALA A 138 1.60 -6.06 1.90
C ALA A 138 2.26 -6.42 3.23
N THR A 139 3.52 -6.85 3.19
CA THR A 139 4.32 -7.14 4.39
C THR A 139 4.63 -5.87 5.16
N GLN A 140 4.99 -4.79 4.47
CA GLN A 140 5.24 -3.49 5.08
C GLN A 140 3.98 -2.92 5.74
N LEU A 141 2.83 -2.96 5.06
CA LEU A 141 1.55 -2.55 5.62
C LEU A 141 1.20 -3.30 6.91
N ALA A 142 1.40 -4.62 6.92
CA ALA A 142 1.18 -5.44 8.12
C ALA A 142 2.16 -5.10 9.25
N ARG A 143 3.40 -4.69 8.95
CA ARG A 143 4.37 -4.22 9.96
C ARG A 143 3.96 -2.86 10.52
N GLU A 144 3.52 -1.94 9.64
CA GLU A 144 3.09 -0.59 10.04
C GLU A 144 1.90 -0.64 11.00
N ASP A 145 1.03 -1.66 10.94
CA ASP A 145 -0.06 -1.85 11.90
C ASP A 145 0.39 -2.05 13.35
N LEU A 146 1.62 -2.52 13.54
CA LEU A 146 2.19 -2.75 14.87
C LEU A 146 2.86 -1.49 15.44
N GLY A 147 3.05 -0.45 14.62
CA GLY A 147 3.63 0.83 15.03
C GLY A 147 5.09 0.72 15.45
N SER A 148 5.45 1.42 16.53
CA SER A 148 6.80 1.47 17.10
C SER A 148 7.21 0.18 17.84
N PHE A 149 6.61 -0.96 17.51
CA PHE A 149 6.97 -2.23 18.12
C PHE A 149 8.46 -2.49 17.88
N PRO A 150 9.28 -2.77 18.94
CA PRO A 150 10.73 -2.79 18.80
C PRO A 150 11.14 -3.81 17.76
N LYS A 151 11.91 -3.37 16.75
CA LYS A 151 12.39 -4.27 15.69
C LYS A 151 13.21 -5.43 16.24
N SER A 152 13.92 -5.20 17.36
CA SER A 152 14.71 -6.17 18.11
C SER A 152 13.87 -7.20 18.88
N GLN A 153 12.58 -6.92 19.11
CA GLN A 153 11.62 -7.84 19.74
C GLN A 153 10.69 -8.48 18.70
N TYR A 154 10.95 -8.31 17.40
CA TYR A 154 10.40 -9.23 16.41
C TYR A 154 11.21 -10.54 16.49
N PRO A 155 10.71 -11.62 17.11
CA PRO A 155 11.31 -12.93 16.91
C PRO A 155 11.29 -13.19 15.41
N SER A 156 12.46 -13.43 14.82
CA SER A 156 12.67 -13.48 13.37
C SER A 156 11.88 -14.61 12.67
N VAL A 157 11.15 -15.44 13.42
CA VAL A 157 10.35 -16.58 12.92
C VAL A 157 8.91 -16.69 13.48
N SER A 158 8.51 -16.04 14.60
CA SER A 158 7.38 -16.55 15.42
C SER A 158 6.03 -15.78 15.44
N HIS A 159 5.77 -14.84 14.53
CA HIS A 159 4.49 -14.11 14.47
C HIS A 159 3.66 -14.36 13.20
N ASN A 160 3.84 -15.52 12.56
CA ASN A 160 3.06 -15.90 11.37
C ASN A 160 1.54 -15.90 11.61
N ARG A 161 1.11 -16.14 12.87
CA ARG A 161 -0.29 -16.02 13.28
C ARG A 161 -0.86 -14.63 13.01
N TYR A 162 -0.05 -13.59 13.17
CA TYR A 162 -0.41 -12.22 12.84
C TYR A 162 -0.14 -11.89 11.37
N TYR A 163 1.09 -12.10 10.92
CA TYR A 163 1.53 -11.60 9.61
C TYR A 163 0.88 -12.33 8.43
N SER A 164 0.64 -13.64 8.52
CA SER A 164 0.11 -14.38 7.38
C SER A 164 -1.32 -13.92 7.02
N PRO A 165 -2.28 -13.85 7.96
CA PRO A 165 -3.61 -13.32 7.66
C PRO A 165 -3.58 -11.83 7.25
N ARG A 166 -2.78 -11.00 7.92
CA ARG A 166 -2.69 -9.56 7.59
C ARG A 166 -2.10 -9.31 6.21
N ARG A 167 -1.04 -10.04 5.84
CA ARG A 167 -0.43 -9.97 4.51
C ARG A 167 -1.42 -10.41 3.43
N GLN A 168 -2.14 -11.51 3.63
CA GLN A 168 -3.17 -11.97 2.69
C GLN A 168 -4.30 -10.95 2.54
N PHE A 169 -4.75 -10.35 3.64
CA PHE A 169 -5.71 -9.26 3.61
C PHE A 169 -5.22 -8.10 2.74
N TYR A 170 -4.00 -7.60 2.97
CA TYR A 170 -3.45 -6.50 2.19
C TYR A 170 -3.19 -6.85 0.72
N LEU A 171 -2.75 -8.07 0.42
CA LEU A 171 -2.63 -8.54 -0.98
C LEU A 171 -3.98 -8.50 -1.70
N LYS A 172 -5.07 -8.88 -1.01
CA LYS A 172 -6.42 -8.81 -1.56
C LYS A 172 -6.85 -7.36 -1.82
N GLN A 173 -6.55 -6.44 -0.90
CA GLN A 173 -6.82 -5.00 -1.07
C GLN A 173 -6.00 -4.40 -2.23
N ILE A 174 -4.70 -4.70 -2.29
CA ILE A 174 -3.81 -4.27 -3.38
C ILE A 174 -4.32 -4.80 -4.73
N GLY A 175 -4.70 -6.08 -4.80
CA GLY A 175 -5.25 -6.67 -6.02
C GLY A 175 -6.56 -6.02 -6.46
N ALA A 176 -7.42 -5.63 -5.52
CA ALA A 176 -8.67 -4.93 -5.82
C ALA A 176 -8.41 -3.54 -6.43
N VAL A 177 -7.56 -2.72 -5.79
CA VAL A 177 -7.24 -1.38 -6.31
C VAL A 177 -6.47 -1.42 -7.63
N LEU A 178 -5.60 -2.42 -7.82
CA LEU A 178 -4.92 -2.64 -9.09
C LEU A 178 -5.86 -3.06 -10.21
N ARG A 179 -6.94 -3.79 -9.90
CA ARG A 179 -7.98 -4.11 -10.88
C ARG A 179 -8.62 -2.82 -11.40
N THR A 180 -9.01 -1.91 -10.50
CA THR A 180 -9.56 -0.60 -10.88
C THR A 180 -8.55 0.23 -11.65
N PHE A 181 -7.30 0.32 -11.18
CA PHE A 181 -6.25 1.07 -11.86
C PHE A 181 -6.04 0.61 -13.31
N ARG A 182 -5.96 -0.71 -13.52
CA ARG A 182 -5.72 -1.29 -14.85
C ARG A 182 -6.86 -1.12 -15.84
N GLN A 183 -8.08 -0.81 -15.40
CA GLN A 183 -9.20 -0.55 -16.31
C GLN A 183 -8.99 0.71 -17.16
N PHE A 184 -8.13 1.63 -16.69
CA PHE A 184 -7.82 2.88 -17.38
C PHE A 184 -6.57 2.81 -18.26
N LEU A 185 -5.81 1.72 -18.17
CA LEU A 185 -4.64 1.48 -19.03
C LEU A 185 -5.09 0.91 -20.39
N ASP A 186 -4.23 1.08 -21.40
CA ASP A 186 -4.37 0.40 -22.69
C ASP A 186 -4.40 -1.13 -22.51
N GLN A 187 -5.51 -1.76 -22.91
CA GLN A 187 -5.72 -3.19 -22.73
C GLN A 187 -4.91 -4.05 -23.70
N ASP A 188 -4.58 -3.54 -24.89
CA ASP A 188 -3.78 -4.24 -25.88
C ASP A 188 -2.34 -4.34 -25.41
N LEU A 189 -1.81 -3.24 -24.83
CA LEU A 189 -0.50 -3.25 -24.18
C LEU A 189 -0.46 -4.21 -23.00
N LEU A 190 -1.47 -4.17 -22.12
CA LEU A 190 -1.55 -5.08 -20.99
C LEU A 190 -1.68 -6.55 -21.42
N PHE A 191 -2.37 -6.83 -22.52
CA PHE A 191 -2.48 -8.18 -23.07
C PHE A 191 -1.12 -8.68 -23.58
N ALA A 192 -0.40 -7.87 -24.35
CA ALA A 192 0.93 -8.21 -24.85
C ALA A 192 1.94 -8.44 -23.72
N ILE A 193 1.90 -7.60 -22.69
CA ILE A 193 2.73 -7.76 -21.48
C ILE A 193 2.43 -9.10 -20.77
N ARG A 194 1.15 -9.48 -20.68
CA ARG A 194 0.75 -10.74 -20.05
C ARG A 194 1.17 -11.97 -20.86
N SER A 195 1.15 -11.89 -22.20
CA SER A 195 1.52 -13.02 -23.05
C SER A 195 2.99 -13.40 -22.90
N VAL A 196 3.87 -12.44 -22.64
CA VAL A 196 5.30 -12.66 -22.37
C VAL A 196 5.62 -12.86 -20.88
N ARG A 197 4.60 -12.92 -20.01
CA ARG A 197 4.72 -13.07 -18.54
C ARG A 197 5.59 -12.01 -17.84
N CYS A 198 5.76 -10.83 -18.45
CA CYS A 198 6.60 -9.75 -17.92
C CYS A 198 5.74 -8.57 -17.45
N LEU A 199 5.11 -8.68 -16.27
CA LEU A 199 4.20 -7.66 -15.69
C LEU A 199 4.94 -6.42 -15.16
N SER A 200 5.90 -5.90 -15.93
CA SER A 200 6.68 -4.70 -15.62
C SER A 200 5.93 -3.44 -16.08
N PRO A 201 5.75 -2.44 -15.19
CA PRO A 201 5.28 -1.13 -15.61
C PRO A 201 6.31 -0.36 -16.47
N GLN A 202 7.61 -0.64 -16.35
CA GLN A 202 8.62 -0.02 -17.23
C GLN A 202 8.41 -0.48 -18.68
N LEU A 203 8.15 -1.77 -18.87
CA LEU A 203 7.77 -2.31 -20.18
C LEU A 203 6.48 -1.66 -20.72
N TYR A 204 5.50 -1.40 -19.85
CA TYR A 204 4.29 -0.67 -20.25
C TYR A 204 4.62 0.73 -20.76
N ASN A 205 5.42 1.50 -20.00
CA ASN A 205 5.81 2.85 -20.39
C ASN A 205 6.63 2.84 -21.68
N TRP A 206 7.57 1.90 -21.83
CA TRP A 206 8.35 1.73 -23.06
C TRP A 206 7.43 1.44 -24.25
N LEU A 207 6.44 0.56 -24.13
CA LEU A 207 5.48 0.34 -25.22
C LEU A 207 4.65 1.59 -25.56
N ALA A 208 4.31 2.41 -24.56
CA ALA A 208 3.41 3.57 -24.69
C ALA A 208 4.07 4.86 -25.22
N GLN A 209 5.39 5.03 -25.11
CA GLN A 209 6.09 6.27 -25.52
C GLN A 209 6.54 6.30 -26.99
N GLY A 210 6.62 5.15 -27.66
CA GLY A 210 7.22 5.03 -28.99
C GLY A 210 6.21 4.65 -30.07
N ASN A 211 6.72 4.14 -31.20
CA ASN A 211 5.88 3.52 -32.20
C ASN A 211 5.33 2.19 -31.66
N GLN A 212 4.15 2.27 -31.05
CA GLN A 212 3.47 1.17 -30.38
C GLN A 212 3.37 -0.08 -31.26
N VAL A 213 3.01 0.08 -32.54
CA VAL A 213 2.87 -1.03 -33.49
C VAL A 213 4.20 -1.76 -33.65
N ARG A 214 5.28 -1.02 -33.90
CA ARG A 214 6.62 -1.59 -34.08
C ARG A 214 7.13 -2.23 -32.79
N ARG A 215 6.98 -1.57 -31.64
CA ARG A 215 7.42 -2.09 -30.33
C ARG A 215 6.65 -3.35 -29.92
N LEU A 216 5.35 -3.42 -30.22
CA LEU A 216 4.55 -4.63 -30.02
C LEU A 216 4.97 -5.79 -30.95
N GLN A 217 5.29 -5.50 -32.21
CA GLN A 217 5.83 -6.51 -33.12
C GLN A 217 7.17 -7.05 -32.62
N MET A 218 8.06 -6.18 -32.16
CA MET A 218 9.34 -6.56 -31.57
C MET A 218 9.15 -7.44 -30.33
N LEU A 219 8.26 -7.04 -29.41
CA LEU A 219 7.96 -7.81 -28.20
C LEU A 219 7.44 -9.22 -28.54
N LYS A 220 6.58 -9.34 -29.55
CA LYS A 220 6.04 -10.63 -30.02
C LYS A 220 7.11 -11.49 -30.70
N ALA A 221 8.00 -10.88 -31.47
CA ALA A 221 9.04 -11.59 -32.22
C ALA A 221 10.15 -12.11 -31.32
N GLN A 222 10.62 -11.32 -30.35
CA GLN A 222 11.76 -11.67 -29.49
C GLN A 222 11.53 -11.28 -28.01
N PRO A 223 10.62 -11.97 -27.29
CA PRO A 223 10.33 -11.68 -25.89
C PRO A 223 11.55 -11.80 -24.95
N VAL A 224 12.53 -12.63 -25.29
CA VAL A 224 13.72 -12.87 -24.45
C VAL A 224 14.60 -11.62 -24.35
N LEU A 225 14.56 -10.73 -25.34
CA LEU A 225 15.32 -9.48 -25.32
C LEU A 225 14.64 -8.36 -24.53
N THR A 226 13.45 -8.60 -23.98
CA THR A 226 12.68 -7.58 -23.25
C THR A 226 13.48 -6.86 -22.15
N PRO A 227 14.29 -7.54 -21.30
CA PRO A 227 15.11 -6.86 -20.31
C PRO A 227 16.09 -5.87 -20.95
N LEU A 228 16.76 -6.28 -22.03
CA LEU A 228 17.69 -5.43 -22.78
C LEU A 228 17.01 -4.26 -23.48
N LEU A 229 15.75 -4.41 -23.89
CA LEU A 229 14.99 -3.34 -24.55
C LEU A 229 14.47 -2.28 -23.58
N VAL A 230 14.20 -2.68 -22.33
CA VAL A 230 13.70 -1.78 -21.29
C VAL A 230 14.85 -1.03 -20.61
N ASP A 231 16.01 -1.67 -20.45
CA ASP A 231 17.17 -1.10 -19.72
C ASP A 231 18.15 -0.31 -20.63
N CYS A 232 18.09 -0.43 -21.96
CA CYS A 232 19.03 0.23 -22.88
C CYS A 232 18.60 1.63 -23.38
N GLU A 233 17.42 2.14 -22.99
CA GLU A 233 16.95 3.48 -23.39
C GLU A 233 17.16 4.57 -22.31
N GLU A 234 17.96 4.29 -21.26
CA GLU A 234 18.43 5.29 -20.27
C GLU A 234 19.76 5.96 -20.67
#